data_AF-A0A956AIR9-F1
#
_entry.id   AF-A0A956AIR9-F1
#
_cell.length_a   1.000
_cell.length_b   1.000
_cell.length_c   1.000
_cell.angle_alpha   90.00
_cell.angle_beta   90.00
_cell.angle_gamma   90.00
#
_symmetry.space_group_name_H-M   'P 1'
#
loop_
_entity.id
_entity.type
_entity.pdbx_description
1 polymer ?
#
loop_
_entity_poly.entity_id
_entity_poly.type
_entity_poly.pdbx_seq_one_letter_code
_entity_poly.pdbx_strand_id
1 'polypeptide(L)'
;LLVPELVRRRPSAQGTAGEGRLVPTGRELLQMLWVNAAITLSLVLFRSADMAQAGAIFARMVTAPWQAGDHGWWLGPAALAAFPVLVEWGMRRHPHGLAIGRWPVALRWTIYLALILAFVVHGNVESREFVYFQF
;
A
#
# COMPACT_ATOMS: atom_id res chain seq x y z
N LEU A 1 -9.58 2.65 47.61
CA LEU A 1 -9.98 3.38 46.39
C LEU A 1 -9.89 2.40 45.22
N LEU A 2 -10.99 1.68 44.97
CA LEU A 2 -11.15 0.67 43.93
C LEU A 2 -11.74 1.35 42.69
N VAL A 3 -10.96 1.50 41.62
CA VAL A 3 -11.51 1.84 40.29
C VAL A 3 -11.73 0.50 39.58
N PRO A 4 -12.99 0.07 39.36
CA PRO A 4 -13.24 -1.25 38.81
C PRO A 4 -12.86 -1.33 37.33
N GLU A 5 -12.18 -2.43 37.00
CA GLU A 5 -11.92 -2.98 35.66
C GLU A 5 -13.19 -3.19 34.84
N LEU A 6 -13.81 -2.12 34.34
CA LEU A 6 -14.85 -2.21 33.31
C LEU A 6 -14.50 -1.33 32.11
N VAL A 7 -13.25 -1.45 31.63
CA VAL A 7 -12.99 -1.27 30.20
C VAL A 7 -13.56 -2.50 29.50
N ARG A 8 -14.88 -2.48 29.28
CA ARG A 8 -15.55 -3.34 28.31
C ARG A 8 -14.77 -3.17 27.01
N ARG A 9 -13.90 -4.13 26.68
CA ARG A 9 -13.27 -4.22 25.37
C ARG A 9 -14.43 -4.27 24.37
N ARG A 10 -14.76 -3.14 23.76
CA ARG A 10 -15.51 -3.16 22.51
C ARG A 10 -14.68 -4.07 21.60
N PRO A 11 -15.26 -5.11 20.97
CA PRO A 11 -14.58 -5.69 19.82
C PRO A 11 -14.30 -4.51 18.92
N SER A 12 -13.02 -4.21 18.68
CA SER A 12 -12.66 -3.13 17.80
C SER A 12 -13.41 -3.38 16.50
N ALA A 13 -14.15 -2.39 16.00
CA ALA A 13 -14.76 -2.44 14.67
C ALA A 13 -13.71 -2.56 13.53
N GLN A 14 -12.43 -2.69 13.91
CA GLN A 14 -11.23 -2.79 13.11
C GLN A 14 -10.70 -4.23 13.17
N GLY A 15 -11.55 -5.22 12.88
CA GLY A 15 -11.05 -6.57 12.60
C GLY A 15 -10.03 -6.48 11.46
N THR A 16 -8.92 -7.22 11.57
CA THR A 16 -7.96 -7.28 10.45
C THR A 16 -8.64 -7.93 9.26
N ALA A 17 -8.52 -7.39 8.05
CA ALA A 17 -9.11 -7.99 6.87
C ALA A 17 -8.69 -9.48 6.74
N GLY A 18 -9.64 -10.38 6.61
CA GLY A 18 -9.38 -11.83 6.60
C GLY A 18 -8.95 -12.39 7.97
N GLU A 19 -9.49 -11.86 9.06
CA GLU A 19 -9.24 -12.38 10.41
C GLU A 19 -9.60 -13.87 10.49
N GLY A 20 -8.65 -14.70 10.95
CA GLY A 20 -8.81 -16.16 10.99
C GLY A 20 -8.77 -16.88 9.63
N ARG A 21 -8.61 -16.17 8.49
CA ARG A 21 -8.58 -16.75 7.13
C ARG A 21 -7.31 -16.36 6.40
N LEU A 22 -6.85 -17.17 5.43
CA LEU A 22 -5.66 -16.84 4.62
C LEU A 22 -5.95 -15.77 3.56
N VAL A 23 -7.18 -15.75 3.04
CA VAL A 23 -7.66 -14.82 2.02
C VAL A 23 -8.85 -14.02 2.56
N PRO A 24 -8.99 -12.75 2.17
CA PRO A 24 -10.14 -11.95 2.58
C PRO A 24 -11.41 -12.53 1.96
N THR A 25 -12.53 -12.28 2.61
CA THR A 25 -13.85 -12.53 2.02
C THR A 25 -14.07 -11.60 0.82
N GLY A 26 -14.96 -12.00 -0.10
CA GLY A 26 -15.28 -11.14 -1.25
C GLY A 26 -15.77 -9.74 -0.85
N ARG A 27 -16.46 -9.62 0.29
CA ARG A 27 -16.86 -8.33 0.86
C ARG A 27 -15.67 -7.49 1.31
N GLU A 28 -14.72 -8.08 2.03
CA GLU A 28 -13.51 -7.37 2.48
C GLU A 28 -12.65 -6.96 1.28
N LEU A 29 -12.50 -7.85 0.29
CA LEU A 29 -11.80 -7.52 -0.95
C LEU A 29 -12.45 -6.33 -1.66
N LEU A 30 -13.78 -6.32 -1.79
CA LEU A 30 -14.51 -5.20 -2.40
C LEU A 30 -14.32 -3.90 -1.61
N GLN A 31 -14.31 -3.96 -0.27
CA GLN A 31 -14.06 -2.80 0.58
C GLN A 31 -12.63 -2.26 0.41
N MET A 32 -11.63 -3.14 0.36
CA MET A 32 -10.24 -2.77 0.10
C MET A 32 -10.08 -2.11 -1.26
N LEU A 33 -10.67 -2.71 -2.31
CA LEU A 33 -10.65 -2.16 -3.67
C LEU A 33 -11.37 -0.81 -3.74
N TRP A 34 -12.49 -0.66 -3.04
CA TRP A 34 -13.22 0.61 -2.99
C TRP A 34 -12.38 1.73 -2.39
N VAL A 35 -11.73 1.48 -1.25
CA VAL A 35 -10.85 2.47 -0.61
C VAL A 35 -9.68 2.82 -1.52
N ASN A 36 -9.03 1.81 -2.11
CA ASN A 36 -7.95 2.03 -3.05
C ASN A 36 -8.39 2.86 -4.27
N ALA A 37 -9.56 2.57 -4.84
CA ALA A 37 -10.13 3.31 -5.96
C ALA A 37 -10.45 4.77 -5.59
N ALA A 38 -11.06 5.01 -4.43
CA ALA A 38 -11.37 6.37 -3.96
C ALA A 38 -10.10 7.21 -3.73
N ILE A 39 -9.05 6.62 -3.14
CA ILE A 39 -7.77 7.29 -2.93
C ILE A 39 -7.08 7.55 -4.27
N THR A 40 -7.05 6.57 -5.17
CA THR A 40 -6.43 6.70 -6.49
C THR A 40 -7.13 7.77 -7.33
N LEU A 41 -8.46 7.78 -7.33
CA LEU A 41 -9.27 8.81 -7.98
C LEU A 41 -8.90 10.20 -7.47
N SER A 42 -8.84 10.36 -6.15
CA SER A 42 -8.49 11.63 -5.52
C SER A 42 -7.06 12.06 -5.90
N LEU A 43 -6.08 11.17 -5.79
CA LEU A 43 -4.68 11.47 -6.11
C LEU A 43 -4.48 11.83 -7.58
N VAL A 44 -5.14 11.15 -8.50
CA VAL A 44 -5.02 11.46 -9.94
C VAL A 44 -5.63 12.82 -10.25
N LEU A 45 -6.83 13.11 -9.75
CA LEU A 45 -7.51 14.39 -10.01
C LEU A 45 -6.75 15.59 -9.45
N PHE A 46 -6.17 15.46 -8.25
CA PHE A 46 -5.41 16.56 -7.63
C PHE A 46 -3.99 16.70 -8.15
N ARG A 47 -3.42 15.65 -8.78
CA ARG A 47 -2.03 15.68 -9.27
C ARG A 47 -1.92 15.94 -10.77
N SER A 48 -3.00 15.77 -11.52
CA SER A 48 -3.04 16.12 -12.94
C SER A 48 -3.05 17.64 -13.13
N ALA A 49 -2.37 18.12 -14.16
CA ALA A 49 -2.37 19.53 -14.56
C ALA A 49 -3.75 20.01 -15.04
N ASP A 50 -4.53 19.11 -15.65
CA ASP A 50 -5.88 19.39 -16.15
C ASP A 50 -6.74 18.09 -16.23
N MET A 51 -8.03 18.28 -16.52
CA MET A 51 -9.00 17.18 -16.58
C MET A 51 -8.76 16.22 -17.76
N ALA A 52 -8.17 16.70 -18.86
CA ALA A 52 -7.85 15.86 -20.01
C ALA A 52 -6.69 14.92 -19.66
N GLN A 53 -5.67 15.40 -18.95
CA GLN A 53 -4.58 14.59 -18.44
C GLN A 53 -5.06 13.56 -17.43
N ALA A 54 -5.96 13.92 -16.50
CA ALA A 54 -6.56 12.97 -15.56
C ALA A 54 -7.29 11.82 -16.29
N GLY A 55 -8.12 12.17 -17.28
CA GLY A 55 -8.83 11.19 -18.12
C GLY A 55 -7.88 10.27 -18.88
N ALA A 56 -6.81 10.82 -19.45
CA ALA A 56 -5.76 10.05 -20.13
C ALA A 56 -5.06 9.07 -19.18
N ILE A 57 -4.78 9.48 -17.93
CA ILE A 57 -4.20 8.60 -16.91
C ILE A 57 -5.13 7.43 -16.60
N PHE A 58 -6.42 7.68 -16.34
CA PHE A 58 -7.39 6.59 -16.08
C PHE A 58 -7.52 5.64 -17.28
N ALA A 59 -7.59 6.19 -18.49
CA ALA A 59 -7.64 5.38 -19.71
C ALA A 59 -6.39 4.49 -19.84
N ARG A 60 -5.19 5.04 -19.56
CA ARG A 60 -3.93 4.26 -19.57
C ARG A 60 -3.89 3.21 -18.47
N MET A 61 -4.41 3.48 -17.26
CA MET A 61 -4.48 2.47 -16.20
C MET A 61 -5.26 1.23 -16.63
N VAL A 62 -6.33 1.40 -17.40
CA VAL A 62 -7.15 0.30 -17.90
C VAL A 62 -6.56 -0.34 -19.16
N THR A 63 -5.98 0.45 -20.07
CA THR A 63 -5.57 -0.05 -21.40
C THR A 63 -4.11 -0.52 -21.47
N ALA A 64 -3.19 0.11 -20.74
CA ALA A 64 -1.76 -0.18 -20.82
C ALA A 64 -1.39 -1.65 -20.50
N PRO A 65 -2.04 -2.35 -19.56
CA PRO A 65 -1.76 -3.78 -19.32
C PRO A 65 -2.11 -4.70 -20.50
N TRP A 66 -2.96 -4.25 -21.42
CA TRP A 66 -3.46 -5.05 -22.56
C TRP A 66 -2.90 -4.59 -23.91
N GLN A 67 -2.10 -3.52 -23.92
CA GLN A 67 -1.47 -3.02 -25.13
C GLN A 67 -0.28 -3.90 -25.51
N ALA A 68 -0.26 -4.36 -26.77
CA ALA A 68 0.84 -5.15 -27.30
C ALA A 68 2.10 -4.29 -27.46
N GLY A 69 3.03 -4.40 -26.51
CA GLY A 69 4.30 -3.68 -26.48
C GLY A 69 5.07 -4.05 -25.21
N ASP A 70 6.40 -3.88 -25.22
CA ASP A 70 7.34 -4.29 -24.17
C ASP A 70 6.75 -4.25 -22.74
N HIS A 71 6.45 -5.42 -22.15
CA HIS A 71 5.86 -5.53 -20.82
C HIS A 71 6.90 -5.32 -19.70
N GLY A 72 8.19 -5.15 -20.05
CA GLY A 72 9.28 -5.05 -19.08
C GLY A 72 9.22 -3.78 -18.23
N TRP A 73 8.71 -2.67 -18.77
CA TRP A 73 8.78 -1.36 -18.10
C TRP A 73 7.89 -1.27 -16.86
N TRP A 74 6.75 -1.97 -16.80
CA TRP A 74 5.82 -1.92 -15.67
C TRP A 74 6.05 -3.05 -14.66
N LEU A 75 6.72 -4.13 -15.07
CA LEU A 75 6.94 -5.31 -14.23
C LEU A 75 7.82 -5.00 -13.01
N GLY A 76 8.86 -4.18 -13.18
CA GLY A 76 9.73 -3.74 -12.07
C GLY A 76 8.98 -2.96 -10.99
N PRO A 77 8.29 -1.85 -11.34
CA PRO A 77 7.44 -1.11 -10.40
C PRO A 77 6.33 -1.97 -9.78
N ALA A 78 5.70 -2.86 -10.55
CA ALA A 78 4.67 -3.76 -10.04
C ALA A 78 5.23 -4.76 -9.01
N ALA A 79 6.42 -5.32 -9.25
CA ALA A 79 7.10 -6.19 -8.30
C ALA A 79 7.49 -5.45 -7.01
N LEU A 80 8.00 -4.22 -7.13
CA LEU A 80 8.32 -3.36 -5.98
C LEU A 80 7.08 -2.97 -5.16
N ALA A 81 5.92 -2.80 -5.81
CA ALA A 81 4.65 -2.54 -5.13
C ALA A 81 4.04 -3.80 -4.51
N ALA A 82 4.15 -4.96 -5.18
CA ALA A 82 3.61 -6.22 -4.70
C ALA A 82 4.37 -6.75 -3.48
N PHE A 83 5.69 -6.59 -3.44
CA PHE A 83 6.53 -7.04 -2.33
C PHE A 83 6.05 -6.57 -0.94
N PRO A 84 5.89 -5.26 -0.66
CA PRO A 84 5.42 -4.78 0.63
C PRO A 84 4.00 -5.24 0.93
N VAL A 85 3.11 -5.30 -0.07
CA VAL A 85 1.74 -5.80 0.11
C VAL A 85 1.72 -7.25 0.55
N LEU A 86 2.56 -8.11 -0.05
CA LEU A 86 2.68 -9.53 0.32
C LEU A 86 3.29 -9.71 1.71
N VAL A 87 4.35 -8.94 2.01
CA VAL A 87 4.99 -8.95 3.33
C VAL A 87 4.00 -8.51 4.41
N GLU A 88 3.28 -7.41 4.19
CA GLU A 88 2.27 -6.90 5.10
C GLU A 88 1.10 -7.87 5.24
N TRP A 89 0.66 -8.49 4.15
CA TRP A 89 -0.38 -9.53 4.20
C TRP A 89 0.04 -10.72 5.07
N GLY A 90 1.27 -11.22 4.91
CA GLY A 90 1.83 -12.31 5.72
C GLY A 90 1.98 -11.92 7.19
N MET A 91 2.37 -10.68 7.45
CA MET A 91 2.61 -10.14 8.79
C MET A 91 1.40 -9.40 9.40
N ARG A 92 0.21 -9.47 8.80
CA ARG A 92 -0.97 -8.69 9.23
C ARG A 92 -1.43 -8.89 10.69
N ARG A 93 -0.98 -9.99 11.33
CA ARG A 93 -1.26 -10.29 12.75
C ARG A 93 -0.20 -9.74 13.70
N HIS A 94 0.89 -9.23 13.17
CA HIS A 94 1.93 -8.55 13.91
C HIS A 94 1.67 -7.03 13.94
N PRO A 95 2.27 -6.31 14.90
CA PRO A 95 2.07 -4.86 15.00
C PRO A 95 2.50 -4.06 13.77
N HIS A 96 3.39 -4.61 12.93
CA HIS A 96 3.84 -4.02 11.68
C HIS A 96 4.44 -5.09 10.74
N GLY A 97 4.50 -4.79 9.43
CA GLY A 97 4.94 -5.72 8.38
C GLY A 97 6.39 -6.23 8.48
N LEU A 98 7.22 -5.62 9.33
CA LEU A 98 8.62 -5.98 9.58
C LEU A 98 8.90 -6.30 11.05
N ALA A 99 7.96 -6.94 11.73
CA ALA A 99 8.09 -7.37 13.14
C ALA A 99 9.04 -8.57 13.32
N ILE A 100 10.20 -8.54 12.65
CA ILE A 100 11.25 -9.57 12.64
C ILE A 100 12.23 -9.44 13.83
N GLY A 101 11.76 -8.96 14.99
CA GLY A 101 12.61 -8.72 16.16
C GLY A 101 13.33 -9.95 16.73
N ARG A 102 12.84 -11.16 16.40
CA ARG A 102 13.44 -12.45 16.78
C ARG A 102 14.52 -12.95 15.82
N TRP A 103 14.73 -12.28 14.69
CA TRP A 103 15.71 -12.69 13.69
C TRP A 103 17.12 -12.27 14.11
N PRO A 104 18.17 -12.95 13.60
CA PRO A 104 19.55 -12.53 13.84
C PRO A 104 19.75 -11.07 13.47
N VAL A 105 20.48 -10.32 14.31
CA VAL A 105 20.69 -8.88 14.15
C VAL A 105 21.21 -8.54 12.76
N ALA A 106 22.17 -9.32 12.24
CA ALA A 106 22.72 -9.14 10.90
C ALA A 106 21.64 -9.21 9.82
N LEU A 107 20.79 -10.23 9.84
CA LEU A 107 19.74 -10.42 8.84
C LEU A 107 18.71 -9.27 8.86
N ARG A 108 18.36 -8.79 10.07
CA ARG A 108 17.46 -7.65 10.23
C ARG A 108 18.02 -6.38 9.58
N TRP A 109 19.29 -6.07 9.84
CA TRP A 109 19.96 -4.92 9.22
C TRP A 109 20.10 -5.07 7.71
N THR A 110 20.41 -6.27 7.21
CA THR A 110 20.47 -6.53 5.77
C THR A 110 19.14 -6.19 5.09
N ILE A 111 18.00 -6.62 5.67
CA ILE A 111 16.68 -6.33 5.11
C ILE A 111 16.37 -4.83 5.15
N TYR A 112 16.66 -4.16 6.26
CA TYR A 112 16.40 -2.73 6.38
C TYR A 112 17.25 -1.91 5.41
N LEU A 113 18.55 -2.23 5.28
CA LEU A 113 19.44 -1.56 4.33
C LEU A 113 19.05 -1.87 2.88
N ALA A 114 18.64 -3.10 2.57
CA ALA A 114 18.17 -3.46 1.23
C ALA A 114 16.90 -2.68 0.85
N LEU A 115 15.94 -2.53 1.78
CA LEU A 115 14.74 -1.73 1.56
C LEU A 115 15.06 -0.25 1.35
N ILE A 116 15.92 0.32 2.20
CA ILE A 116 16.37 1.71 2.05
C ILE A 116 17.05 1.90 0.70
N LEU A 117 17.96 0.99 0.32
CA LEU A 117 18.65 1.07 -0.96
C LEU A 117 17.69 0.94 -2.14
N ALA A 118 16.69 0.04 -2.07
CA ALA A 118 15.67 -0.07 -3.10
C ALA A 118 14.88 1.24 -3.25
N PHE A 119 14.50 1.89 -2.15
CA PHE A 119 13.86 3.20 -2.19
C PHE A 119 14.79 4.32 -2.70
N VAL A 120 16.09 4.27 -2.42
CA VAL A 120 17.03 5.29 -2.93
C VAL A 120 17.29 5.11 -4.43
N VAL A 121 17.43 3.87 -4.91
CA VAL A 121 17.74 3.56 -6.31
C VAL A 121 16.51 3.74 -7.20
N HIS A 122 15.32 3.35 -6.72
CA HIS A 122 14.08 3.39 -7.51
C HIS A 122 13.13 4.53 -7.13
N GLY A 123 13.39 5.22 -6.01
CA GLY A 123 12.60 6.35 -5.57
C GLY A 123 12.83 7.55 -6.49
N ASN A 124 11.74 8.08 -7.02
CA ASN A 124 11.78 9.34 -7.74
C ASN A 124 11.72 10.48 -6.71
N VAL A 125 12.88 11.11 -6.44
CA VAL A 125 13.03 12.25 -5.51
C VAL A 125 12.77 13.58 -6.24
N GLU A 126 11.86 13.60 -7.21
CA GLU A 126 11.40 14.87 -7.78
C GLU A 126 10.65 15.65 -6.70
N SER A 127 10.90 16.96 -6.61
CA SER A 127 10.13 17.87 -5.79
C SER A 127 8.72 18.02 -6.37
N ARG A 128 7.85 17.05 -6.08
CA ARG A 128 6.43 17.13 -6.41
C ARG A 128 5.77 17.85 -5.25
N GLU A 129 5.16 19.00 -5.52
CA GLU A 129 4.41 19.74 -4.50
C GLU A 129 3.34 18.83 -3.89
N PHE A 130 3.21 18.88 -2.56
CA PHE A 130 2.10 18.22 -1.90
C PHE A 130 0.80 18.88 -2.32
N VAL A 131 -0.26 18.06 -2.50
CA VAL A 131 -1.60 18.51 -2.90
C VAL A 131 -2.08 19.74 -2.11
N TYR A 132 -1.68 19.86 -0.84
CA TYR A 132 -2.04 20.98 0.02
C TYR A 132 -1.50 22.35 -0.41
N PHE A 133 -0.42 22.43 -1.21
CA PHE A 133 0.19 23.70 -1.62
C PHE A 133 -0.23 24.15 -3.03
N GLN A 134 -1.14 23.42 -3.68
CA GLN A 134 -1.60 23.72 -5.05
C GLN A 134 -2.92 24.50 -5.11
N PHE A 135 -3.34 25.11 -3.99
CA PHE A 135 -4.55 25.93 -3.89
C PHE A 135 -4.21 27.35 -3.43
#